data_AF-A0A418B7H8-F1
#
_entry.id   AF-A0A418B7H8-F1
#
_cell.length_a   1.000
_cell.length_b   1.000
_cell.length_c   1.000
_cell.angle_alpha   90.00
_cell.angle_beta   90.00
_cell.angle_gamma   90.00
#
_symmetry.space_group_name_H-M   'P 1'
#
loop_
_entity.id
_entity.type
_entity.pdbx_description
1 polymer ?
#
loop_
_entity_poly.entity_id
_entity_poly.type
_entity_poly.pdbx_seq_one_letter_code
_entity_poly.pdbx_strand_id
1 'polypeptide(L)'
;MVQKFVRDRRATHTRTTAVDVMVYLRELFVLDFNITNKTHEASTLRAVQRFLHRLGYKRGKKKGCTSYHLSTKNALLRDEYVRRMQSHAVSTMPPPVVYMDGSFIHHHYKSQNDSLYDPNDALDNATKEKHKGKRYCYIAGILGSATMDSKLLGLDIFTGGKARGKETKDYRKRLQDECVRFGIGFDVSDYKSILWEKLSQYIHKHIDPVVVDMAKKRGHTVVFTPPHHSDLQPIELVWAIVKGEVGRRYDNETKFADVKKRINAAFAALTTGAMKGCVKVVQEKLKLLHEYLVQVDAMNVDEESSAESDTDGDAEDTCDSLNR
;
A
#
# COMPACT_ATOMS: atom_id res chain seq x y z
N MET A 1 33.65 3.31 -7.60
CA MET A 1 33.69 4.26 -6.46
C MET A 1 32.29 4.73 -6.08
N VAL A 2 31.61 5.52 -6.91
CA VAL A 2 30.24 6.02 -6.64
C VAL A 2 29.23 4.89 -6.42
N GLN A 3 29.26 3.82 -7.23
CA GLN A 3 28.39 2.65 -7.06
C GLN A 3 28.54 2.00 -5.68
N LYS A 4 29.78 1.77 -5.22
CA LYS A 4 30.08 1.23 -3.89
C LYS A 4 29.58 2.16 -2.77
N PHE A 5 29.84 3.46 -2.86
CA PHE A 5 29.34 4.45 -1.89
C PHE A 5 27.82 4.46 -1.79
N VAL A 6 27.12 4.47 -2.93
CA VAL A 6 25.66 4.41 -2.98
C VAL A 6 25.16 3.11 -2.37
N ARG A 7 25.76 1.97 -2.73
CA ARG A 7 25.41 0.65 -2.18
C ARG A 7 25.60 0.58 -0.66
N ASP A 8 26.74 1.04 -0.14
CA ASP A 8 27.06 0.99 1.29
C ASP A 8 26.08 1.88 2.11
N ARG A 9 25.73 3.06 1.58
CA ARG A 9 24.69 3.91 2.18
C ARG A 9 23.30 3.30 2.09
N ARG A 10 23.00 2.55 1.03
CA ARG A 10 21.73 1.81 0.89
C ARG A 10 21.65 0.63 1.85
N ALA A 11 22.76 -0.07 2.07
CA ALA A 11 22.85 -1.16 3.06
C ALA A 11 22.58 -0.67 4.49
N THR A 12 22.96 0.58 4.80
CA THR A 12 22.65 1.24 6.08
C THR A 12 21.34 2.04 6.05
N HIS A 13 20.61 1.98 4.93
CA HIS A 13 19.37 2.70 4.69
C HIS A 13 19.48 4.21 4.93
N THR A 14 20.64 4.77 4.66
CA THR A 14 20.89 6.20 4.71
C THR A 14 20.37 6.82 3.42
N ARG A 15 19.61 7.92 3.54
CA ARG A 15 19.16 8.67 2.37
C ARG A 15 20.38 9.22 1.63
N THR A 16 20.42 9.00 0.32
CA THR A 16 21.53 9.41 -0.55
C THR A 16 20.98 10.17 -1.74
N THR A 17 21.54 11.35 -1.99
CA THR A 17 21.16 12.28 -3.07
C THR A 17 22.37 12.64 -3.90
N ALA A 18 22.16 13.39 -4.99
CA ALA A 18 23.26 13.94 -5.78
C ALA A 18 24.17 14.89 -4.96
N VAL A 19 23.62 15.55 -3.93
CA VAL A 19 24.41 16.39 -3.01
C VAL A 19 25.37 15.53 -2.20
N ASP A 20 24.91 14.40 -1.66
CA ASP A 20 25.76 13.47 -0.90
C ASP A 20 26.89 12.90 -1.77
N VAL A 21 26.59 12.58 -3.04
CA VAL A 21 27.61 12.11 -4.00
C VAL A 21 28.61 13.23 -4.32
N MET A 22 28.15 14.46 -4.50
CA MET A 22 29.01 15.62 -4.75
C MET A 22 29.99 15.85 -3.59
N VAL A 23 29.51 15.82 -2.35
CA VAL A 23 30.34 15.95 -1.14
C VAL A 23 31.35 14.80 -1.05
N TYR A 24 30.92 13.56 -1.28
CA TYR A 24 31.79 12.39 -1.27
C TYR A 24 32.90 12.44 -2.33
N LEU A 25 32.60 12.90 -3.55
CA LEU A 25 33.60 13.04 -4.60
C LEU A 25 34.65 14.11 -4.28
N ARG A 26 34.27 15.14 -3.52
CA ARG A 26 35.21 16.14 -3.00
C ARG A 26 36.08 15.60 -1.89
N GLU A 27 35.52 14.82 -0.96
CA GLU A 27 36.29 14.15 0.10
C GLU A 27 37.34 13.18 -0.45
N LEU A 28 37.06 12.57 -1.61
CA LEU A 28 38.02 11.72 -2.32
C LEU A 28 38.96 12.47 -3.26
N PHE A 29 38.93 13.81 -3.26
CA PHE A 29 39.72 14.68 -4.13
C PHE A 29 39.54 14.40 -5.63
N VAL A 30 38.42 13.75 -6.01
CA VAL A 30 38.06 13.48 -7.41
C VAL A 30 37.41 14.71 -8.05
N LEU A 31 36.78 15.55 -7.25
CA LEU A 31 36.08 16.74 -7.70
C LEU A 31 36.34 17.90 -6.73
N ASP A 32 37.00 18.95 -7.20
CA ASP A 32 37.26 20.14 -6.39
C ASP A 32 36.25 21.25 -6.73
N PHE A 33 35.72 21.89 -5.69
CA PHE A 33 34.85 23.05 -5.82
C PHE A 33 34.80 23.84 -4.52
N ASN A 34 34.53 25.14 -4.67
CA ASN A 34 34.39 26.04 -3.54
C ASN A 34 32.96 26.00 -2.98
N ILE A 35 32.81 25.51 -1.74
CA ILE A 35 31.54 25.45 -1.01
C ILE A 35 31.03 26.83 -0.59
N THR A 36 31.90 27.82 -0.39
CA THR A 36 31.45 29.17 0.03
C THR A 36 30.84 29.96 -1.12
N ASN A 37 31.05 29.52 -2.37
CA ASN A 37 30.45 30.12 -3.56
C ASN A 37 29.22 29.31 -4.02
N LYS A 38 28.03 29.81 -3.66
CA LYS A 38 26.73 29.18 -4.00
C LYS A 38 26.53 28.93 -5.50
N THR A 39 27.05 29.81 -6.36
CA THR A 39 26.92 29.66 -7.82
C THR A 39 27.76 28.49 -8.33
N HIS A 40 28.98 28.35 -7.79
CA HIS A 40 29.89 27.27 -8.12
C HIS A 40 29.39 25.93 -7.56
N GLU A 41 28.89 25.91 -6.33
CA GLU A 41 28.25 24.73 -5.73
C GLU A 41 27.05 24.26 -6.59
N ALA A 42 26.18 25.18 -7.02
CA ALA A 42 25.02 24.84 -7.82
C ALA A 42 25.40 24.33 -9.23
N SER A 43 26.43 24.89 -9.87
CA SER A 43 26.90 24.39 -11.18
C SER A 43 27.52 23.01 -11.08
N THR A 44 28.31 22.76 -10.03
CA THR A 44 28.89 21.46 -9.71
C THR A 44 27.81 20.42 -9.41
N LEU A 45 26.79 20.77 -8.62
CA LEU A 45 25.66 19.87 -8.34
C LEU A 45 24.95 19.46 -9.63
N ARG A 46 24.70 20.39 -10.56
CA ARG A 46 24.13 20.09 -11.88
C ARG A 46 25.02 19.15 -12.70
N ALA A 47 26.34 19.31 -12.63
CA ALA A 47 27.28 18.42 -13.30
C ALA A 47 27.23 17.00 -12.72
N VAL A 48 27.19 16.84 -11.40
CA VAL A 48 27.04 15.55 -10.73
C VAL A 48 25.69 14.89 -11.05
N GLN A 49 24.60 15.65 -11.08
CA GLN A 49 23.28 15.15 -11.49
C GLN A 49 23.31 14.59 -12.93
N ARG A 50 23.91 15.31 -13.88
CA ARG A 50 24.07 14.83 -15.26
C ARG A 50 24.96 13.60 -15.36
N PHE A 51 26.01 13.53 -14.56
CA PHE A 51 26.89 12.35 -14.47
C PHE A 51 26.13 11.12 -13.99
N LEU A 52 25.38 11.24 -12.88
CA LEU A 52 24.57 10.15 -12.33
C LEU A 52 23.49 9.69 -13.33
N HIS A 53 22.84 10.63 -14.02
CA HIS A 53 21.85 10.32 -15.04
C HIS A 53 22.46 9.54 -16.22
N ARG A 54 23.64 9.95 -16.71
CA ARG A 54 24.36 9.22 -17.78
C ARG A 54 24.74 7.80 -17.38
N LEU A 55 25.05 7.58 -16.11
CA LEU A 55 25.33 6.25 -15.56
C LEU A 55 24.06 5.43 -15.26
N GLY A 56 22.87 5.97 -15.53
CA GLY A 56 21.61 5.25 -15.35
C GLY A 56 21.08 5.21 -13.90
N TYR A 57 21.66 5.98 -12.98
CA TYR A 57 21.17 6.03 -11.61
C TYR A 57 19.75 6.62 -11.57
N LYS A 58 18.91 6.01 -10.74
CA LYS A 58 17.52 6.42 -10.54
C LYS A 58 17.31 6.84 -9.08
N ARG A 59 16.23 7.56 -8.83
CA ARG A 59 15.79 7.89 -7.47
C ARG A 59 14.59 7.06 -7.09
N GLY A 60 14.60 6.58 -5.86
CA GLY A 60 13.49 5.92 -5.22
C GLY A 60 13.76 4.46 -4.91
N LYS A 61 12.70 3.65 -4.97
CA LYS A 61 12.79 2.22 -4.63
C LYS A 61 13.16 1.42 -5.86
N LYS A 62 14.26 0.67 -5.80
CA LYS A 62 14.55 -0.40 -6.78
C LYS A 62 13.38 -1.41 -6.71
N LYS A 63 12.62 -1.54 -7.80
CA LYS A 63 11.48 -2.47 -7.86
C LYS A 63 12.03 -3.89 -7.73
N GLY A 64 11.65 -4.60 -6.68
CA GLY A 64 11.80 -6.05 -6.63
C GLY A 64 10.72 -6.71 -7.49
N CYS A 65 11.04 -7.88 -8.06
CA CYS A 65 10.09 -8.72 -8.78
C CYS A 65 9.18 -9.42 -7.76
N THR A 66 8.12 -8.76 -7.32
CA THR A 66 7.01 -9.45 -6.65
C THR A 66 5.73 -8.89 -7.24
N SER A 67 5.37 -9.33 -8.45
CA SER A 67 3.97 -9.31 -8.84
C SER A 67 3.26 -10.33 -7.96
N TYR A 68 2.48 -9.86 -7.00
CA TYR A 68 1.53 -10.76 -6.33
C TYR A 68 0.57 -11.26 -7.40
N HIS A 69 0.54 -12.57 -7.62
CA HIS A 69 -0.47 -13.18 -8.47
C HIS A 69 -1.84 -12.95 -7.81
N LEU A 70 -2.71 -12.19 -8.46
CA LEU A 70 -4.07 -11.94 -7.96
C LEU A 70 -4.89 -13.22 -8.14
N SER A 71 -5.54 -13.70 -7.07
CA SER A 71 -6.46 -14.84 -7.20
C SER A 71 -7.74 -14.42 -7.93
N THR A 72 -8.41 -15.37 -8.60
CA THR A 72 -9.71 -15.13 -9.26
C THR A 72 -10.72 -14.52 -8.31
N LYS A 73 -10.79 -15.02 -7.07
CA LYS A 73 -11.67 -14.47 -6.02
C LYS A 73 -11.39 -12.99 -5.73
N ASN A 74 -10.11 -12.59 -5.63
CA ASN A 74 -9.75 -11.20 -5.37
C ASN A 74 -10.00 -10.30 -6.59
N ALA A 75 -9.81 -10.84 -7.81
CA ALA A 75 -10.15 -10.14 -9.04
C ALA A 75 -11.66 -9.82 -9.13
N LEU A 76 -12.53 -10.79 -8.81
CA LEU A 76 -13.98 -10.57 -8.77
C LEU A 76 -14.39 -9.48 -7.77
N LEU A 77 -13.81 -9.51 -6.56
CA LEU A 77 -14.06 -8.46 -5.56
C LEU A 77 -13.57 -7.08 -6.03
N ARG A 78 -12.45 -7.04 -6.77
CA ARG A 78 -11.96 -5.81 -7.39
C ARG A 78 -12.94 -5.28 -8.42
N ASP A 79 -13.42 -6.13 -9.31
CA ASP A 79 -14.29 -5.71 -10.42
C ASP A 79 -15.65 -5.25 -9.90
N GLU A 80 -16.19 -5.91 -8.87
CA GLU A 80 -17.39 -5.45 -8.17
C GLU A 80 -17.20 -4.07 -7.53
N TYR A 81 -16.08 -3.86 -6.85
CA TYR A 81 -15.74 -2.57 -6.27
C TYR A 81 -15.62 -1.48 -7.34
N VAL A 82 -14.91 -1.76 -8.44
CA VAL A 82 -14.69 -0.82 -9.54
C VAL A 82 -16.01 -0.40 -10.16
N ARG A 83 -16.87 -1.37 -10.51
CA ARG A 83 -18.21 -1.10 -11.04
C ARG A 83 -19.05 -0.24 -10.11
N ARG A 84 -19.06 -0.55 -8.81
CA ARG A 84 -19.83 0.21 -7.81
C ARG A 84 -19.31 1.64 -7.64
N MET A 85 -18.01 1.82 -7.53
CA MET A 85 -17.43 3.14 -7.33
C MET A 85 -17.52 4.00 -8.59
N GLN A 86 -17.43 3.38 -9.77
CA GLN A 86 -17.63 4.07 -11.05
C GLN A 86 -19.06 4.58 -11.18
N SER A 87 -20.08 3.79 -10.80
CA SER A 87 -21.48 4.23 -10.87
C SER A 87 -21.75 5.44 -9.98
N HIS A 88 -21.09 5.53 -8.82
CA HIS A 88 -21.13 6.73 -7.97
C HIS A 88 -20.44 7.93 -8.62
N ALA A 89 -19.30 7.72 -9.29
CA ALA A 89 -18.53 8.79 -9.91
C ALA A 89 -19.23 9.44 -11.11
N VAL A 90 -20.00 8.67 -11.89
CA VAL A 90 -20.73 9.16 -13.07
C VAL A 90 -22.17 9.60 -12.78
N SER A 91 -22.62 9.50 -11.52
CA SER A 91 -23.94 9.99 -11.09
C SER A 91 -24.08 11.49 -11.37
N THR A 92 -25.30 11.94 -11.68
CA THR A 92 -25.61 13.37 -11.85
C THR A 92 -25.30 14.20 -10.61
N MET A 93 -25.44 13.58 -9.43
CA MET A 93 -24.97 14.12 -8.16
C MET A 93 -24.08 13.06 -7.48
N PRO A 94 -22.76 13.08 -7.72
CA PRO A 94 -21.84 12.13 -7.09
C PRO A 94 -21.90 12.29 -5.56
N PRO A 95 -22.15 11.20 -4.81
CA PRO A 95 -22.21 11.27 -3.36
C PRO A 95 -20.82 11.62 -2.78
N PRO A 96 -20.75 12.37 -1.67
CA PRO A 96 -19.50 12.54 -0.95
C PRO A 96 -19.00 11.19 -0.41
N VAL A 97 -17.71 10.93 -0.58
CA VAL A 97 -17.05 9.69 -0.12
C VAL A 97 -16.07 10.03 0.98
N VAL A 98 -16.15 9.31 2.11
CA VAL A 98 -15.15 9.41 3.18
C VAL A 98 -14.24 8.19 3.11
N TYR A 99 -12.97 8.41 2.81
CA TYR A 99 -11.96 7.36 2.78
C TYR A 99 -11.31 7.25 4.15
N MET A 100 -11.45 6.09 4.80
CA MET A 100 -10.91 5.82 6.13
C MET A 100 -9.88 4.70 6.08
N ASP A 101 -8.80 4.85 6.86
CA ASP A 101 -7.79 3.83 7.04
C ASP A 101 -6.92 4.14 8.28
N GLY A 102 -6.09 3.18 8.69
CA GLY A 102 -5.07 3.35 9.73
C GLY A 102 -3.66 3.05 9.25
N SER A 103 -2.70 3.89 9.65
CA SER A 103 -1.29 3.66 9.38
C SER A 103 -0.44 3.79 10.64
N PHE A 104 0.87 3.56 10.50
CA PHE A 104 1.80 3.72 11.62
C PHE A 104 3.18 4.22 11.17
N ILE A 105 3.88 4.84 12.13
CA ILE A 105 5.29 5.26 12.03
C ILE A 105 6.01 4.76 13.29
N HIS A 106 7.08 3.98 13.10
CA HIS A 106 7.94 3.54 14.20
C HIS A 106 9.01 4.60 14.52
N HIS A 107 9.65 4.46 15.68
CA HIS A 107 10.67 5.41 16.16
C HIS A 107 11.74 5.73 15.09
N HIS A 108 12.35 4.70 14.51
CA HIS A 108 13.44 4.85 13.54
C HIS A 108 13.00 5.03 12.08
N TYR A 109 11.79 5.54 11.84
CA TYR A 109 11.28 5.68 10.48
C TYR A 109 12.02 6.79 9.74
N LYS A 110 12.65 6.44 8.62
CA LYS A 110 13.42 7.34 7.75
C LYS A 110 12.92 7.26 6.31
N SER A 111 12.95 8.38 5.59
CA SER A 111 12.57 8.41 4.16
C SER A 111 13.61 7.65 3.34
N GLN A 112 13.19 6.54 2.73
CA GLN A 112 14.03 5.74 1.83
C GLN A 112 13.55 5.80 0.36
N ASN A 113 12.31 6.25 0.14
CA ASN A 113 11.63 6.23 -1.16
C ASN A 113 12.12 7.31 -2.14
N ASP A 114 13.15 8.07 -1.80
CA ASP A 114 13.74 9.09 -2.64
C ASP A 114 15.28 9.02 -2.71
N SER A 115 15.86 7.93 -2.18
CA SER A 115 17.30 7.66 -2.20
C SER A 115 17.78 7.23 -3.59
N LEU A 116 18.99 7.62 -3.95
CA LEU A 116 19.66 7.23 -5.19
C LEU A 116 19.91 5.71 -5.19
N TYR A 117 19.77 5.06 -6.36
CA TYR A 117 20.14 3.67 -6.58
C TYR A 117 20.63 3.43 -8.01
N ASP A 118 21.48 2.43 -8.18
CA ASP A 118 21.90 1.93 -9.48
C ASP A 118 21.00 0.74 -9.87
N PRO A 119 20.20 0.83 -10.95
CA PRO A 119 19.36 -0.26 -11.41
C PRO A 119 20.15 -1.53 -11.76
N ASN A 120 21.40 -1.39 -12.20
CA ASN A 120 22.24 -2.47 -12.70
C ASN A 120 23.13 -3.09 -11.62
N ASP A 121 23.12 -2.54 -10.39
CA ASP A 121 23.90 -3.11 -9.28
C ASP A 121 23.20 -4.37 -8.73
N ALA A 122 23.61 -5.54 -9.22
CA ALA A 122 23.10 -6.84 -8.76
C ALA A 122 23.43 -7.15 -7.29
N LEU A 123 24.38 -6.44 -6.69
CA LEU A 123 24.77 -6.58 -5.29
C LEU A 123 23.95 -5.67 -4.36
N ASP A 124 23.18 -4.72 -4.90
CA ASP A 124 22.20 -3.91 -4.16
C ASP A 124 20.93 -4.73 -3.86
N ASN A 125 21.06 -5.63 -2.88
CA ASN A 125 20.00 -6.44 -2.30
C ASN A 125 19.50 -5.78 -1.01
N ALA A 126 19.00 -4.54 -1.09
CA ALA A 126 18.50 -3.84 0.08
C ALA A 126 17.32 -4.61 0.72
N THR A 127 17.57 -5.20 1.89
CA THR A 127 16.53 -5.88 2.68
C THR A 127 15.73 -4.86 3.48
N LYS A 128 14.41 -5.02 3.59
CA LYS A 128 13.59 -4.08 4.36
C LYS A 128 13.97 -4.16 5.85
N GLU A 129 14.43 -3.05 6.45
CA GLU A 129 14.71 -2.98 7.89
C GLU A 129 13.49 -3.46 8.69
N LYS A 130 13.72 -4.40 9.61
CA LYS A 130 12.69 -4.93 10.51
C LYS A 130 12.81 -4.24 11.86
N HIS A 131 11.90 -3.31 12.15
CA HIS A 131 11.86 -2.65 13.45
C HIS A 131 10.85 -3.32 14.37
N LYS A 132 11.34 -3.79 15.53
CA LYS A 132 10.51 -4.16 16.69
C LYS A 132 10.58 -3.02 17.69
N GLY A 133 9.44 -2.56 18.20
CA GLY A 133 9.42 -1.50 19.20
C GLY A 133 8.13 -0.68 19.22
N LYS A 134 8.20 0.46 19.91
CA LYS A 134 7.11 1.43 19.98
C LYS A 134 6.90 2.09 18.61
N ARG A 135 5.63 2.35 18.30
CA ARG A 135 5.19 3.05 17.09
C ARG A 135 4.02 3.97 17.44
N TYR A 136 3.86 5.04 16.70
CA TYR A 136 2.59 5.75 16.68
C TYR A 136 1.74 5.14 15.59
N CYS A 137 0.57 4.65 15.96
CA CYS A 137 -0.49 4.31 15.05
C CYS A 137 -1.42 5.51 14.94
N TYR A 138 -2.04 5.68 13.78
CA TYR A 138 -3.02 6.72 13.56
C TYR A 138 -4.11 6.25 12.61
N ILE A 139 -5.33 6.70 12.87
CA ILE A 139 -6.52 6.42 12.05
C ILE A 139 -7.08 7.77 11.63
N ALA A 140 -7.43 7.90 10.35
CA ALA A 140 -8.06 9.13 9.86
C ALA A 140 -9.12 8.85 8.80
N GLY A 141 -9.93 9.87 8.54
CA GLY A 141 -10.87 9.92 7.42
C GLY A 141 -10.65 11.17 6.59
N ILE A 142 -10.63 11.04 5.25
CA ILE A 142 -10.54 12.16 4.32
C ILE A 142 -11.78 12.24 3.43
N LEU A 143 -12.26 13.46 3.17
CA LEU A 143 -13.43 13.72 2.33
C LEU A 143 -13.03 13.88 0.86
N GLY A 144 -13.61 13.05 -0.01
CA GLY A 144 -13.69 13.29 -1.45
C GLY A 144 -15.11 13.73 -1.82
N SER A 145 -15.24 14.88 -2.48
CA SER A 145 -16.54 15.41 -2.92
C SER A 145 -16.36 16.28 -4.16
N ALA A 146 -17.39 16.30 -5.02
CA ALA A 146 -17.43 17.20 -6.17
C ALA A 146 -17.80 18.64 -5.75
N THR A 147 -18.55 18.82 -4.65
CA THR A 147 -19.14 20.10 -4.23
C THR A 147 -18.47 20.69 -2.99
N MET A 148 -17.76 19.88 -2.21
CA MET A 148 -17.07 20.31 -1.00
C MET A 148 -15.56 20.18 -1.14
N ASP A 149 -14.85 21.07 -0.44
CA ASP A 149 -13.39 20.97 -0.31
C ASP A 149 -12.97 19.69 0.41
N SER A 150 -11.93 19.05 -0.11
CA SER A 150 -11.31 17.89 0.53
C SER A 150 -10.68 18.28 1.86
N LYS A 151 -11.06 17.58 2.92
CA LYS A 151 -10.58 17.85 4.27
C LYS A 151 -10.44 16.58 5.09
N LEU A 152 -9.61 16.68 6.13
CA LEU A 152 -9.48 15.68 7.18
C LEU A 152 -10.72 15.77 8.08
N LEU A 153 -11.49 14.69 8.20
CA LEU A 153 -12.72 14.66 9.00
C LEU A 153 -12.50 14.15 10.44
N GLY A 154 -11.41 13.43 10.66
CA GLY A 154 -11.02 12.92 11.96
C GLY A 154 -9.60 12.39 11.92
N LEU A 155 -8.90 12.50 13.04
CA LEU A 155 -7.55 11.99 13.24
C LEU A 155 -7.42 11.56 14.69
N ASP A 156 -7.09 10.29 14.90
CA ASP A 156 -6.69 9.77 16.20
C ASP A 156 -5.26 9.23 16.12
N ILE A 157 -4.42 9.58 17.09
CA ILE A 157 -3.01 9.19 17.15
C ILE A 157 -2.73 8.57 18.52
N PHE A 158 -2.36 7.29 18.50
CA PHE A 158 -2.13 6.50 19.71
C PHE A 158 -0.84 5.69 19.61
N THR A 159 -0.34 5.24 20.76
CA THR A 159 0.89 4.44 20.81
C THR A 159 0.56 2.97 20.60
N GLY A 160 1.18 2.35 19.60
CA GLY A 160 1.15 0.92 19.35
C GLY A 160 2.52 0.25 19.59
N GLY A 161 2.52 -1.07 19.60
CA GLY A 161 3.70 -1.89 19.93
C GLY A 161 3.50 -2.62 21.25
N LYS A 162 4.21 -3.75 21.45
CA LYS A 162 3.98 -4.60 22.63
C LYS A 162 4.39 -3.88 23.92
N ALA A 163 3.49 -3.85 24.91
CA ALA A 163 3.89 -3.78 26.31
C ALA A 163 4.66 -5.06 26.66
N ARG A 164 5.71 -4.96 27.47
CA ARG A 164 6.40 -6.14 28.00
C ARG A 164 5.41 -6.91 28.87
N GLY A 165 5.22 -8.19 28.58
CA GLY A 165 4.27 -9.07 29.27
C GLY A 165 3.49 -9.90 28.27
N LYS A 166 4.07 -11.01 27.80
CA LYS A 166 3.36 -11.97 26.96
C LYS A 166 2.65 -12.93 27.90
N GLU A 167 1.46 -12.55 28.35
CA GLU A 167 0.59 -13.47 29.08
C GLU A 167 0.19 -14.61 28.14
N THR A 168 0.35 -15.86 28.57
CA THR A 168 0.05 -17.04 27.77
C THR A 168 -1.46 -17.20 27.67
N LYS A 169 -2.10 -16.47 26.75
CA LYS A 169 -3.54 -16.57 26.51
C LYS A 169 -3.87 -17.91 25.87
N ASP A 170 -4.71 -18.72 26.53
CA ASP A 170 -5.27 -19.94 25.94
C ASP A 170 -6.26 -19.58 24.83
N TYR A 171 -5.72 -19.44 23.62
CA TYR A 171 -6.48 -19.05 22.44
C TYR A 171 -7.50 -20.11 22.02
N ARG A 172 -7.24 -21.40 22.32
CA ARG A 172 -8.16 -22.48 21.92
C ARG A 172 -9.42 -22.39 22.76
N LYS A 173 -9.25 -22.34 24.08
CA LYS A 173 -10.36 -22.19 25.02
C LYS A 173 -11.20 -20.96 24.69
N ARG A 174 -10.57 -19.82 24.41
CA ARG A 174 -11.29 -18.61 24.01
C ARG A 174 -12.14 -18.80 22.74
N LEU A 175 -11.64 -19.50 21.73
CA LEU A 175 -12.45 -19.79 20.54
C LEU A 175 -13.63 -20.70 20.86
N GLN A 176 -13.42 -21.70 21.73
CA GLN A 176 -14.48 -22.60 22.19
C GLN A 176 -15.56 -21.83 22.97
N ASP A 177 -15.17 -20.97 23.92
CA ASP A 177 -16.09 -20.13 24.69
C ASP A 177 -16.93 -19.22 23.78
N GLU A 178 -16.32 -18.66 22.74
CA GLU A 178 -17.02 -17.86 21.72
C GLU A 178 -17.97 -18.70 20.87
N CYS A 179 -17.57 -19.91 20.47
CA CYS A 179 -18.46 -20.84 19.77
C CYS A 179 -19.67 -21.18 20.65
N VAL A 180 -19.49 -21.46 21.95
CA VAL A 180 -20.61 -21.67 22.90
C VAL A 180 -21.51 -20.44 22.95
N ARG A 181 -20.92 -19.24 23.08
CA ARG A 181 -21.66 -17.97 23.14
C ARG A 181 -22.54 -17.72 21.93
N PHE A 182 -22.08 -18.09 20.74
CA PHE A 182 -22.82 -17.94 19.48
C PHE A 182 -23.65 -19.17 19.10
N GLY A 183 -23.65 -20.23 19.92
CA GLY A 183 -24.38 -21.47 19.61
C GLY A 183 -23.81 -22.26 18.43
N ILE A 184 -22.50 -22.11 18.15
CA ILE A 184 -21.81 -22.78 17.05
C ILE A 184 -21.31 -24.15 17.53
N GLY A 185 -21.73 -25.23 16.87
CA GLY A 185 -21.29 -26.59 17.20
C GLY A 185 -19.79 -26.83 16.90
N PHE A 186 -19.07 -27.37 17.88
CA PHE A 186 -17.66 -27.76 17.73
C PHE A 186 -17.32 -29.00 18.55
N ASP A 187 -16.25 -29.69 18.15
CA ASP A 187 -15.70 -30.80 18.92
C ASP A 187 -14.57 -30.30 19.83
N VAL A 188 -14.46 -30.86 21.05
CA VAL A 188 -13.41 -30.45 22.00
C VAL A 188 -12.01 -30.67 21.41
N SER A 189 -11.84 -31.67 20.54
CA SER A 189 -10.62 -32.00 19.80
C SER A 189 -10.35 -31.10 18.58
N ASP A 190 -11.31 -30.25 18.17
CA ASP A 190 -11.15 -29.33 17.03
C ASP A 190 -9.90 -28.44 17.18
N TYR A 191 -9.09 -28.40 16.12
CA TYR A 191 -7.94 -27.50 16.05
C TYR A 191 -8.37 -26.03 15.99
N LYS A 192 -7.47 -25.13 16.41
CA LYS A 192 -7.72 -23.68 16.39
C LYS A 192 -8.14 -23.15 15.01
N SER A 193 -7.60 -23.72 13.93
CA SER A 193 -7.97 -23.36 12.56
C SER A 193 -9.42 -23.70 12.23
N ILE A 194 -9.89 -24.88 12.65
CA ILE A 194 -11.27 -25.33 12.44
C ILE A 194 -12.24 -24.46 13.24
N LEU A 195 -11.94 -24.24 14.52
CA LEU A 195 -12.73 -23.35 15.38
C LEU A 195 -12.81 -21.93 14.81
N TRP A 196 -11.68 -21.40 14.32
CA TRP A 196 -11.64 -20.08 13.69
C TRP A 196 -12.43 -20.03 12.40
N GLU A 197 -12.36 -21.06 11.55
CA GLU A 197 -13.12 -21.10 10.29
C GLU A 197 -14.63 -21.06 10.56
N LYS A 198 -15.12 -21.92 11.47
CA LYS A 198 -16.54 -21.94 11.89
C LYS A 198 -16.99 -20.58 12.42
N LEU A 199 -16.21 -20.00 13.33
CA LEU A 199 -16.51 -18.70 13.93
C LEU A 199 -16.44 -17.56 12.90
N SER A 200 -15.45 -17.58 12.00
CA SER A 200 -15.27 -16.59 10.94
C SER A 200 -16.44 -16.57 9.96
N GLN A 201 -16.96 -17.75 9.58
CA GLN A 201 -18.16 -17.86 8.74
C GLN A 201 -19.39 -17.28 9.44
N TYR A 202 -19.58 -17.59 10.73
CA TYR A 202 -20.68 -17.03 11.52
C TYR A 202 -20.57 -15.50 11.61
N ILE A 203 -19.38 -14.98 11.95
CA ILE A 203 -19.13 -13.53 12.03
C ILE A 203 -19.45 -12.85 10.71
N HIS A 204 -18.93 -13.37 9.59
CA HIS A 204 -19.17 -12.77 8.26
C HIS A 204 -20.66 -12.74 7.89
N LYS A 205 -21.44 -13.72 8.34
CA LYS A 205 -22.86 -13.83 7.99
C LYS A 205 -23.79 -13.06 8.93
N HIS A 206 -23.43 -12.95 10.21
CA HIS A 206 -24.37 -12.50 11.25
C HIS A 206 -23.94 -11.23 11.98
N ILE A 207 -22.67 -10.83 11.87
CA ILE A 207 -22.12 -9.75 12.70
C ILE A 207 -21.52 -8.67 11.81
N ASP A 208 -22.22 -7.54 11.75
CA ASP A 208 -21.63 -6.31 11.24
C ASP A 208 -20.51 -5.84 12.19
N PRO A 209 -19.32 -5.47 11.67
CA PRO A 209 -18.33 -4.78 12.48
C PRO A 209 -18.95 -3.53 13.12
N VAL A 210 -18.58 -3.22 14.36
CA VAL A 210 -19.15 -2.09 15.14
C VAL A 210 -19.15 -0.78 14.33
N VAL A 211 -18.07 -0.50 13.59
CA VAL A 211 -17.97 0.69 12.74
C VAL A 211 -18.98 0.69 11.58
N VAL A 212 -19.29 -0.49 11.03
CA VAL A 212 -20.30 -0.65 9.97
C VAL A 212 -21.70 -0.42 10.51
N ASP A 213 -22.03 -1.04 11.64
CA ASP A 213 -23.31 -0.82 12.33
C ASP A 213 -23.52 0.66 12.69
N MET A 214 -22.50 1.30 13.26
CA MET A 214 -22.53 2.73 13.60
C MET A 214 -22.73 3.63 12.37
N ALA A 215 -22.15 3.27 11.23
CA ALA A 215 -22.30 4.00 9.98
C ALA A 215 -23.70 3.80 9.37
N LYS A 216 -24.18 2.55 9.31
CA LYS A 216 -25.53 2.21 8.82
C LYS A 216 -26.62 2.90 9.65
N LYS A 217 -26.51 2.90 10.98
CA LYS A 217 -27.44 3.61 11.89
C LYS A 217 -27.51 5.13 11.65
N ARG A 218 -26.50 5.71 11.00
CA ARG A 218 -26.45 7.13 10.61
C ARG A 218 -26.81 7.35 9.14
N GLY A 219 -27.32 6.33 8.45
CA GLY A 219 -27.70 6.40 7.03
C GLY A 219 -26.50 6.40 6.07
N HIS A 220 -25.30 6.03 6.53
CA HIS A 220 -24.14 5.92 5.67
C HIS A 220 -24.04 4.53 5.03
N THR A 221 -23.62 4.52 3.77
CA THR A 221 -23.27 3.29 3.06
C THR A 221 -21.78 3.00 3.23
N VAL A 222 -21.45 1.78 3.65
CA VAL A 222 -20.05 1.34 3.80
C VAL A 222 -19.62 0.51 2.61
N VAL A 223 -18.43 0.80 2.08
CA VAL A 223 -17.80 0.05 0.99
C VAL A 223 -16.39 -0.33 1.40
N PHE A 224 -16.06 -1.61 1.36
CA PHE A 224 -14.71 -2.10 1.64
C PHE A 224 -13.86 -2.07 0.37
N THR A 225 -12.61 -1.65 0.51
CA THR A 225 -11.63 -1.75 -0.59
C THR A 225 -11.27 -3.22 -0.81
N PRO A 226 -11.13 -3.68 -2.07
CA PRO A 226 -10.82 -5.06 -2.37
C PRO A 226 -9.42 -5.46 -1.84
N PRO A 227 -9.22 -6.74 -1.47
CA PRO A 227 -7.93 -7.20 -0.95
C PRO A 227 -6.77 -6.88 -1.91
N HIS A 228 -5.63 -6.45 -1.36
CA HIS A 228 -4.41 -6.09 -2.10
C HIS A 228 -4.51 -4.88 -3.05
N HIS A 229 -5.57 -4.08 -2.95
CA HIS A 229 -5.78 -2.90 -3.78
C HIS A 229 -5.72 -1.58 -2.99
N SER A 230 -4.67 -1.41 -2.19
CA SER A 230 -4.44 -0.14 -1.45
C SER A 230 -4.20 1.05 -2.39
N ASP A 231 -3.83 0.78 -3.64
CA ASP A 231 -3.73 1.76 -4.72
C ASP A 231 -5.07 2.36 -5.17
N LEU A 232 -6.20 1.76 -4.75
CA LEU A 232 -7.55 2.31 -4.91
C LEU A 232 -8.02 3.11 -3.69
N GLN A 233 -7.14 3.39 -2.72
CA GLN A 233 -7.45 4.21 -1.55
C GLN A 233 -6.62 5.50 -1.54
N PRO A 234 -7.23 6.68 -1.70
CA PRO A 234 -6.49 7.95 -1.77
C PRO A 234 -5.80 8.31 -0.44
N ILE A 235 -6.29 7.79 0.68
CA ILE A 235 -5.67 7.99 1.99
C ILE A 235 -4.26 7.36 2.08
N GLU A 236 -3.93 6.36 1.26
CA GLU A 236 -2.58 5.80 1.18
C GLU A 236 -1.57 6.80 0.58
N LEU A 237 -2.03 7.67 -0.33
CA LEU A 237 -1.22 8.78 -0.83
C LEU A 237 -1.04 9.86 0.25
N VAL A 238 -2.07 10.12 1.06
CA VAL A 238 -1.97 11.00 2.23
C VAL A 238 -0.96 10.44 3.24
N TRP A 239 -0.97 9.13 3.49
CA TRP A 239 0.05 8.46 4.30
C TRP A 239 1.44 8.64 3.71
N ALA A 240 1.61 8.54 2.39
CA ALA A 240 2.89 8.77 1.75
C ALA A 240 3.40 10.20 1.96
N ILE A 241 2.53 11.21 1.89
CA ILE A 241 2.87 12.62 2.18
C ILE A 241 3.32 12.78 3.63
N VAL A 242 2.48 12.36 4.58
CA VAL A 242 2.74 12.50 6.02
C VAL A 242 4.01 11.77 6.43
N LYS A 243 4.16 10.51 6.00
CA LYS A 243 5.36 9.71 6.28
C LYS A 243 6.59 10.32 5.62
N GLY A 244 6.47 10.85 4.40
CA GLY A 244 7.55 11.56 3.73
C GLY A 244 8.05 12.75 4.55
N GLU A 245 7.15 13.57 5.06
CA GLU A 245 7.49 14.72 5.92
C GLU A 245 8.19 14.31 7.22
N VAL A 246 7.65 13.30 7.91
CA VAL A 246 8.23 12.81 9.17
C VAL A 246 9.60 12.16 8.94
N GLY A 247 9.69 11.27 7.94
CA GLY A 247 10.88 10.50 7.64
C GLY A 247 12.04 11.32 7.06
N ARG A 248 11.76 12.47 6.42
CA ARG A 248 12.80 13.40 5.95
C ARG A 248 13.55 14.11 7.07
N ARG A 249 12.93 14.24 8.24
CA ARG A 249 13.50 14.92 9.42
C ARG A 249 14.18 13.97 10.40
N TYR A 250 14.28 12.69 10.06
CA TYR A 250 14.92 11.70 10.91
C TYR A 250 16.45 11.87 10.94
N ASP A 251 17.02 11.76 12.13
CA ASP A 251 18.45 11.70 12.43
C ASP A 251 18.69 10.69 13.58
N ASN A 252 19.96 10.42 13.90
CA ASN A 252 20.30 9.45 14.94
C ASN A 252 19.93 9.90 16.37
N GLU A 253 19.73 11.21 16.57
CA GLU A 253 19.34 11.80 17.86
C GLU A 253 17.81 11.86 18.05
N THR A 254 17.04 11.52 17.02
CA THR A 254 15.58 11.58 17.03
C THR A 254 15.02 10.71 18.14
N LYS A 255 14.25 11.30 19.06
CA LYS A 255 13.57 10.59 20.15
C LYS A 255 12.16 10.20 19.73
N PHE A 256 11.59 9.21 20.41
CA PHE A 256 10.22 8.77 20.12
C PHE A 256 9.20 9.91 20.25
N ALA A 257 9.35 10.80 21.23
CA ALA A 257 8.47 11.96 21.39
C ALA A 257 8.54 12.93 20.20
N ASP A 258 9.70 13.07 19.56
CA ASP A 258 9.88 13.94 18.40
C ASP A 258 9.10 13.43 17.19
N VAL A 259 8.97 12.11 17.05
CA VAL A 259 8.13 11.48 16.02
C VAL A 259 6.68 11.93 16.15
N LYS A 260 6.12 12.00 17.38
CA LYS A 260 4.75 12.48 17.60
C LYS A 260 4.59 13.94 17.17
N LYS A 261 5.54 14.81 17.57
CA LYS A 261 5.54 16.23 17.19
C LYS A 261 5.58 16.39 15.67
N ARG A 262 6.42 15.60 14.98
CA ARG A 262 6.53 15.62 13.52
C ARG A 262 5.27 15.11 12.83
N ILE A 263 4.62 14.07 13.35
CA ILE A 263 3.34 13.57 12.84
C ILE A 263 2.27 14.68 12.93
N ASN A 264 2.13 15.30 14.11
CA ASN A 264 1.17 16.39 14.30
C ASN A 264 1.44 17.56 13.33
N ALA A 265 2.69 17.97 13.19
CA ALA A 265 3.07 19.03 12.26
C ALA A 265 2.79 18.65 10.79
N ALA A 266 3.04 17.41 10.40
CA ALA A 266 2.79 16.93 9.04
C ALA A 266 1.28 16.91 8.70
N PHE A 267 0.42 16.50 9.64
CA PHE A 267 -1.04 16.61 9.44
C PHE A 267 -1.53 18.05 9.42
N ALA A 268 -0.99 18.93 10.28
CA ALA A 268 -1.35 20.34 10.29
C ALA A 268 -0.94 21.07 9.00
N ALA A 269 0.14 20.63 8.35
CA ALA A 269 0.60 21.16 7.07
C ALA A 269 -0.13 20.57 5.85
N LEU A 270 -1.02 19.58 6.05
CA LEU A 270 -1.71 18.92 4.94
C LEU A 270 -2.78 19.87 4.37
N THR A 271 -2.60 20.26 3.11
CA THR A 271 -3.51 21.22 2.46
C THR A 271 -4.71 20.53 1.82
N THR A 272 -5.81 21.27 1.70
CA THR A 272 -6.99 20.89 0.90
C THR A 272 -6.59 20.46 -0.52
N GLY A 273 -5.70 21.21 -1.16
CA GLY A 273 -5.21 20.91 -2.51
C GLY A 273 -4.47 19.57 -2.60
N ALA A 274 -3.63 19.26 -1.61
CA ALA A 274 -2.93 17.97 -1.56
C ALA A 274 -3.92 16.80 -1.42
N MET A 275 -4.89 16.89 -0.51
CA MET A 275 -5.92 15.85 -0.32
C MET A 275 -6.80 15.68 -1.56
N LYS A 276 -7.24 16.79 -2.18
CA LYS A 276 -8.00 16.77 -3.43
C LYS A 276 -7.21 16.12 -4.56
N GLY A 277 -5.91 16.42 -4.65
CA GLY A 277 -5.00 15.77 -5.59
C GLY A 277 -4.91 14.26 -5.39
N CYS A 278 -4.78 13.79 -4.14
CA CYS A 278 -4.79 12.36 -3.83
C CYS A 278 -6.09 11.67 -4.26
N VAL A 279 -7.24 12.27 -3.97
CA VAL A 279 -8.55 11.75 -4.39
C VAL A 279 -8.64 11.68 -5.92
N LYS A 280 -8.22 12.74 -6.61
CA LYS A 280 -8.25 12.81 -8.08
C LYS A 280 -7.42 11.69 -8.73
N VAL A 281 -6.20 11.47 -8.25
CA VAL A 281 -5.31 10.40 -8.76
C VAL A 281 -5.98 9.03 -8.70
N VAL A 282 -6.66 8.73 -7.59
CA VAL A 282 -7.33 7.44 -7.43
C VAL A 282 -8.61 7.36 -8.27
N GLN A 283 -9.37 8.44 -8.38
CA GLN A 283 -10.55 8.48 -9.26
C GLN A 283 -10.19 8.27 -10.74
N GLU A 284 -9.12 8.91 -11.22
CA GLU A 284 -8.59 8.70 -12.58
C GLU A 284 -8.15 7.24 -12.78
N LYS A 285 -7.46 6.67 -11.80
CA LYS A 285 -7.05 5.26 -11.83
C LYS A 285 -8.25 4.30 -11.88
N LEU A 286 -9.26 4.56 -11.06
CA LEU A 286 -10.49 3.77 -11.02
C LEU A 286 -11.20 3.79 -12.38
N LYS A 287 -11.28 4.97 -13.01
CA LYS A 287 -11.87 5.15 -14.34
C LYS A 287 -11.13 4.33 -15.39
N LEU A 288 -9.79 4.42 -15.45
CA LEU A 288 -8.97 3.65 -16.40
C LEU A 288 -9.13 2.13 -16.19
N LEU A 289 -9.21 1.69 -14.94
CA LEU A 289 -9.43 0.28 -14.62
C LEU A 289 -10.83 -0.17 -15.07
N HIS A 290 -11.86 0.66 -14.90
CA HIS A 290 -13.19 0.36 -15.40
C HIS A 290 -13.22 0.25 -16.93
N GLU A 291 -12.61 1.20 -17.65
CA GLU A 291 -12.52 1.17 -19.12
C GLU A 291 -11.82 -0.09 -19.62
N TYR A 292 -10.73 -0.50 -18.97
CA TYR A 292 -10.05 -1.76 -19.26
C TYR A 292 -10.97 -2.98 -19.07
N LEU A 293 -11.72 -3.05 -17.97
CA LEU A 293 -12.64 -4.16 -17.72
C LEU A 293 -13.74 -4.25 -18.77
N VAL A 294 -14.28 -3.11 -19.22
CA VAL A 294 -15.27 -3.05 -20.31
C VAL A 294 -14.68 -3.55 -21.62
N GLN A 295 -13.43 -3.19 -21.93
CA GLN A 295 -12.75 -3.69 -23.14
C GLN A 295 -12.52 -5.19 -23.11
N VAL A 296 -12.05 -5.72 -21.97
CA VAL A 296 -11.85 -7.17 -21.80
C VAL A 296 -13.16 -7.93 -21.93
N ASP A 297 -14.25 -7.42 -21.35
CA ASP A 297 -15.56 -8.03 -21.44
C ASP A 297 -16.07 -8.07 -22.90
N ALA A 298 -15.91 -6.97 -23.64
CA ALA A 298 -16.27 -6.92 -25.06
C ALA A 298 -15.47 -7.90 -25.93
N MET A 299 -14.16 -8.05 -25.67
CA MET A 299 -13.30 -8.98 -26.43
C MET A 299 -13.62 -10.45 -26.15
N ASN A 300 -14.06 -10.80 -24.94
CA ASN A 300 -14.42 -12.18 -24.59
C ASN A 300 -15.74 -12.63 -25.26
N VAL A 301 -16.62 -11.68 -25.59
CA VAL A 301 -17.89 -11.98 -26.30
C VAL A 301 -17.64 -12.38 -27.76
N ASP A 302 -16.57 -11.88 -28.39
CA ASP A 302 -16.26 -12.18 -29.79
C ASP A 302 -15.69 -13.61 -29.96
N GLU A 303 -14.95 -14.15 -28.98
CA GLU A 303 -14.36 -15.50 -29.06
C GLU A 303 -15.40 -16.63 -28.89
N GLU A 304 -16.43 -16.45 -28.05
CA GLU A 304 -17.50 -17.44 -27.86
C GLU A 304 -18.45 -17.54 -29.07
N SER A 305 -18.50 -16.52 -29.94
CA SER A 305 -19.37 -16.52 -31.13
C SER A 305 -18.84 -17.35 -32.31
N SER A 306 -17.58 -17.80 -32.25
CA SER A 306 -16.91 -18.55 -33.34
C SER A 306 -17.11 -20.07 -33.29
N ALA A 307 -17.85 -20.58 -32.31
CA ALA A 307 -18.05 -22.02 -32.09
C ALA A 307 -19.42 -22.53 -32.57
N GLU A 308 -19.85 -22.15 -33.78
CA GLU A 308 -20.95 -22.84 -34.48
C GLU A 308 -20.66 -22.97 -35.97
N SER A 309 -19.96 -24.04 -36.34
CA SER A 309 -20.29 -24.90 -37.50
C SER A 309 -19.18 -25.94 -37.67
N ASP A 310 -19.46 -27.21 -37.35
CA ASP A 310 -19.39 -28.25 -38.37
C ASP A 310 -20.05 -29.54 -37.86
N THR A 311 -21.06 -29.92 -38.61
CA THR A 311 -21.96 -31.08 -38.52
C THR A 311 -21.25 -32.41 -38.73
N ASP A 312 -21.68 -33.40 -37.93
CA ASP A 312 -21.81 -34.84 -38.15
C ASP A 312 -20.92 -35.54 -39.19
N GLY A 313 -20.15 -36.50 -38.67
CA GLY A 313 -19.58 -37.62 -39.42
C GLY A 313 -19.38 -38.81 -38.49
N ASP A 314 -20.43 -39.63 -38.36
CA ASP A 314 -20.38 -40.97 -37.76
C ASP A 314 -19.28 -41.83 -38.42
N ALA A 315 -18.45 -42.45 -37.59
CA ALA A 315 -17.87 -43.77 -37.88
C ALA A 315 -17.43 -44.43 -36.57
N GLU A 316 -18.19 -45.46 -36.17
CA GLU A 316 -17.76 -46.49 -35.24
C GLU A 316 -16.43 -47.10 -35.70
N ASP A 317 -15.48 -47.29 -34.79
CA ASP A 317 -14.68 -48.52 -34.81
C ASP A 317 -14.21 -48.91 -33.40
N THR A 318 -14.55 -50.14 -33.05
CA THR A 318 -14.25 -50.86 -31.81
C THR A 318 -12.96 -51.66 -31.95
N CYS A 319 -12.06 -51.59 -30.96
CA CYS A 319 -10.99 -52.56 -30.68
C CYS A 319 -10.33 -52.13 -29.35
N ASP A 320 -10.84 -52.57 -28.20
CA ASP A 320 -10.55 -53.84 -27.51
C ASP A 320 -9.08 -54.08 -27.09
N SER A 321 -8.93 -54.30 -25.79
CA SER A 321 -7.96 -55.18 -25.13
C SER A 321 -6.51 -54.76 -24.82
N LEU A 322 -6.29 -54.65 -23.49
CA LEU A 322 -5.33 -55.40 -22.65
C LEU A 322 -3.94 -54.82 -22.29
N ASN A 323 -3.72 -54.85 -20.97
CA ASN A 323 -2.46 -54.98 -20.20
C ASN A 323 -1.47 -53.80 -20.29
N ARG A 324 -1.07 -53.16 -19.19
CA ARG A 324 -0.55 -53.74 -17.94
C ARG A 324 -0.48 -52.67 -16.83
#